data_AF-A0AAW8CN97-F1
#
_entry.id   AF-A0AAW8CN97-F1
#
_cell.length_a   1.000
_cell.length_b   1.000
_cell.length_c   1.000
_cell.angle_alpha   90.00
_cell.angle_beta   90.00
_cell.angle_gamma   90.00
#
_symmetry.space_group_name_H-M   'P 1'
#
loop_
_entity.id
_entity.type
_entity.pdbx_description
1 polymer ?
#
loop_
_entity_poly.entity_id
_entity_poly.type
_entity_poly.pdbx_seq_one_letter_code
_entity_poly.pdbx_strand_id
1 'polypeptide(L)'
;MIKKTRKEILVINPTFSEFIVNWQLKTRSEHYEVGESVWFDESDDVTILNQELADKLNQELDEYFEKNRDHHSFDKTQIKPFLGSAEYISSKTNTCEYLYDLANLLENIRKHFNEEYLMILGVQNIPWLYQDNDYEPVKKALNYLRNHIEEDFDGGFLLKENELYEFIPHLFWLIRCNASLPYFYFTFPNIDTVISICKFGVLHFEFYDESQAEQILNLLSSMEYKEVYDCNYPINF
;
A
#
# COMPACT_ATOMS: atom_id res chain seq x y z
N MET A 1 -18.54 -3.72 -2.08
CA MET A 1 -17.32 -3.30 -1.39
C MET A 1 -17.70 -2.86 0.02
N ILE A 2 -17.08 -3.44 1.05
CA ILE A 2 -17.35 -3.05 2.45
C ILE A 2 -16.26 -2.07 2.89
N LYS A 3 -16.68 -0.94 3.47
CA LYS A 3 -15.79 0.07 4.06
C LYS A 3 -15.65 -0.19 5.55
N LYS A 4 -14.44 -0.06 6.06
CA LYS A 4 -14.14 -0.17 7.49
C LYS A 4 -13.24 0.97 7.91
N THR A 5 -13.44 1.46 9.13
CA THR A 5 -12.47 2.38 9.74
C THR A 5 -11.12 1.69 9.86
N ARG A 6 -10.03 2.46 9.93
CA ARG A 6 -8.68 1.92 10.16
C ARG A 6 -8.60 0.98 11.35
N LYS A 7 -9.18 1.39 12.48
CA LYS A 7 -9.25 0.59 13.70
C LYS A 7 -9.96 -0.75 13.49
N GLU A 8 -11.04 -0.77 12.71
CA GLU A 8 -11.76 -2.00 12.40
C GLU A 8 -11.00 -2.93 11.46
N ILE A 9 -10.20 -2.42 10.52
CA ILE A 9 -9.36 -3.27 9.65
C ILE A 9 -8.22 -3.91 10.45
N LEU A 10 -7.55 -3.12 11.29
CA LEU A 10 -6.36 -3.57 12.01
C LEU A 10 -6.66 -4.62 13.10
N VAL A 11 -7.91 -4.81 13.50
CA VAL A 11 -8.26 -5.90 14.41
C VAL A 11 -8.47 -7.24 13.71
N ILE A 12 -8.57 -7.26 12.38
CA ILE A 12 -8.91 -8.48 11.62
C ILE A 12 -7.71 -9.42 11.49
N ASN A 13 -6.54 -8.89 11.14
CA ASN A 13 -5.32 -9.67 10.94
C ASN A 13 -4.16 -9.08 11.76
N PRO A 14 -3.72 -9.74 12.86
CA PRO A 14 -2.65 -9.25 13.72
C PRO A 14 -1.30 -9.07 13.03
N THR A 15 -0.92 -10.00 12.14
CA THR A 15 0.34 -9.95 11.38
C THR A 15 0.39 -8.71 10.48
N PHE A 16 -0.71 -8.46 9.75
CA PHE A 16 -0.83 -7.27 8.91
C PHE A 16 -0.77 -5.98 9.72
N SER A 17 -1.41 -5.94 10.88
CA SER A 17 -1.40 -4.77 11.75
C SER A 17 -0.03 -4.47 12.33
N GLU A 18 0.69 -5.51 12.76
CA GLU A 18 2.09 -5.32 13.16
C GLU A 18 2.93 -4.84 12.00
N PHE A 19 2.78 -5.42 10.81
CA PHE A 19 3.48 -4.99 9.62
C PHE A 19 3.29 -3.48 9.37
N ILE A 20 2.04 -2.99 9.36
CA ILE A 20 1.73 -1.57 9.13
C ILE A 20 2.38 -0.67 10.19
N VAL A 21 2.21 -1.00 11.48
CA VAL A 21 2.77 -0.21 12.59
C VAL A 21 4.30 -0.18 12.52
N ASN A 22 4.93 -1.33 12.27
CA ASN A 22 6.39 -1.41 12.15
C ASN A 22 6.90 -0.68 10.91
N TRP A 23 6.17 -0.74 9.79
CA TRP A 23 6.51 -0.02 8.58
C TRP A 23 6.52 1.50 8.82
N GLN A 24 5.47 2.02 9.46
CA GLN A 24 5.39 3.45 9.81
C GLN A 24 6.58 3.88 10.69
N LEU A 25 6.93 3.09 11.71
CA LEU A 25 8.06 3.40 12.59
C LEU A 25 9.41 3.41 11.86
N LYS A 26 9.61 2.50 10.90
CA LYS A 26 10.86 2.38 10.12
C LYS A 26 11.00 3.45 9.05
N THR A 27 9.90 4.00 8.57
CA THR A 27 9.86 4.98 7.46
C THR A 27 9.61 6.40 7.92
N ARG A 28 9.74 6.65 9.23
CA ARG A 28 9.80 8.01 9.76
C ARG A 28 10.90 8.77 9.03
N SER A 29 10.53 9.91 8.46
CA SER A 29 11.46 10.79 7.78
C SER A 29 12.60 11.20 8.70
N GLU A 30 13.79 11.34 8.13
CA GLU A 30 14.96 11.82 8.84
C GLU A 30 14.76 13.28 9.24
N HIS A 31 15.34 13.64 10.38
CA HIS A 31 15.33 15.02 10.86
C HIS A 31 16.29 15.88 10.03
N TYR A 32 15.86 17.10 9.76
CA TYR A 32 16.66 18.13 9.15
C TYR A 32 17.81 18.56 10.06
N GLU A 33 18.97 18.82 9.46
CA GLU A 33 20.16 19.29 10.15
C GLU A 33 20.49 20.75 9.80
N VAL A 34 21.17 21.46 10.71
CA VAL A 34 21.65 22.83 10.46
C VAL A 34 22.67 22.81 9.31
N GLY A 35 22.47 23.70 8.34
CA GLY A 35 23.32 23.80 7.16
C GLY A 35 22.80 22.99 5.96
N GLU A 36 21.75 22.19 6.12
CA GLU A 36 21.10 21.54 4.99
C GLU A 36 20.42 22.56 4.06
N SER A 37 20.33 22.18 2.79
CA SER A 37 19.74 22.97 1.71
C SER A 37 18.35 22.44 1.40
N VAL A 38 17.31 23.22 1.70
CA VAL A 38 15.92 22.83 1.42
C VAL A 38 15.26 23.77 0.42
N TRP A 39 14.30 23.23 -0.34
CA TRP A 39 13.41 23.99 -1.21
C TRP A 39 12.06 24.13 -0.52
N PHE A 40 11.57 25.36 -0.40
CA PHE A 40 10.22 25.62 0.09
C PHE A 40 9.30 25.91 -1.08
N ASP A 41 8.05 25.45 -1.01
CA ASP A 41 7.06 25.67 -2.06
C ASP A 41 6.78 27.17 -2.34
N GLU A 42 7.06 28.04 -1.37
CA GLU A 42 6.88 29.50 -1.48
C GLU A 42 8.12 30.25 -2.01
N SER A 43 9.23 29.54 -2.27
CA SER A 43 10.52 30.15 -2.63
C SER A 43 11.17 29.45 -3.81
N ASP A 44 11.53 30.23 -4.83
CA ASP A 44 12.38 29.78 -5.94
C ASP A 44 13.88 29.70 -5.56
N ASP A 45 14.24 30.07 -4.31
CA ASP A 45 15.60 30.02 -3.79
C ASP A 45 15.76 28.91 -2.74
N VAL A 46 16.91 28.23 -2.81
CA VAL A 46 17.38 27.28 -1.79
C VAL A 46 17.58 28.02 -0.47
N THR A 47 16.97 27.51 0.59
CA THR A 47 17.21 28.00 1.95
C THR A 47 18.21 27.09 2.66
N ILE A 48 19.25 27.70 3.22
CA ILE A 48 20.16 27.01 4.13
C ILE A 48 19.57 27.08 5.54
N LEU A 49 19.34 25.91 6.14
CA LEU A 49 18.70 25.82 7.44
C LEU A 49 19.59 26.39 8.54
N ASN A 50 19.06 27.35 9.29
CA ASN A 50 19.59 27.72 10.60
C ASN A 50 18.94 26.84 11.69
N GLN A 51 19.40 26.96 12.94
CA GLN A 51 18.88 26.16 14.05
C GLN A 51 17.36 26.32 14.23
N GLU A 52 16.86 27.55 14.23
CA GLU A 52 15.44 27.84 14.44
C GLU A 52 14.55 27.18 13.38
N LEU A 53 14.97 27.24 12.11
CA LEU A 53 14.22 26.67 11.01
C LEU A 53 14.29 25.14 10.98
N ALA A 54 15.48 24.55 11.26
CA ALA A 54 15.63 23.11 11.37
C ALA A 54 14.74 22.55 12.51
N ASP A 55 14.78 23.18 13.68
CA ASP A 55 13.94 22.78 14.83
C ASP A 55 12.45 22.87 14.51
N LYS A 56 12.03 23.94 13.82
CA LYS A 56 10.64 24.12 13.39
C LYS A 56 10.20 23.01 12.43
N LEU A 57 10.99 22.71 11.40
CA LEU A 57 10.66 21.66 10.43
C LEU A 57 10.63 20.28 11.08
N ASN A 58 11.56 19.99 11.98
CA ASN A 58 11.57 18.73 12.72
C ASN A 58 10.35 18.59 13.64
N GLN A 59 9.92 19.68 14.27
CA GLN A 59 8.68 19.69 15.04
C GLN A 59 7.46 19.41 14.15
N GLU A 60 7.34 20.09 13.01
CA GLU A 60 6.24 19.88 12.05
C GLU A 60 6.23 18.44 11.51
N LEU A 61 7.41 17.88 11.23
CA LEU A 61 7.60 16.50 10.79
C LEU A 61 7.13 15.50 11.85
N ASP A 62 7.51 15.74 13.11
CA ASP A 62 7.14 14.88 14.24
C ASP A 62 5.63 14.95 14.52
N GLU A 63 5.04 16.13 14.50
CA GLU A 63 3.60 16.33 14.63
C GLU A 63 2.83 15.66 13.48
N TYR A 64 3.32 15.77 12.25
CA TYR A 64 2.75 15.09 11.09
C TYR A 64 2.84 13.56 11.24
N PHE A 65 4.00 13.04 11.65
CA PHE A 65 4.19 11.61 11.85
C PHE A 65 3.26 11.06 12.95
N GLU A 66 3.21 11.71 14.10
CA GLU A 66 2.37 11.30 15.22
C GLU A 66 0.87 11.36 14.88
N LYS A 67 0.44 12.37 14.12
CA LYS A 67 -0.94 12.49 13.65
C LYS A 67 -1.33 11.37 12.68
N ASN A 68 -0.40 10.96 11.82
CA ASN A 68 -0.69 10.06 10.70
C ASN A 68 -0.28 8.59 10.92
N ARG A 69 0.23 8.24 12.10
CA ARG A 69 0.58 6.85 12.43
C ARG A 69 -0.53 6.11 13.18
N ASP A 70 -0.34 4.81 13.28
CA ASP A 70 -1.12 3.92 14.12
C ASP A 70 -0.68 3.91 15.56
N HIS A 71 -1.68 3.86 16.44
CA HIS A 71 -1.52 3.45 17.83
C HIS A 71 -2.39 2.22 18.07
N HIS A 72 -1.98 1.08 17.52
CA HIS A 72 -2.67 -0.19 17.71
C HIS A 72 -1.83 -1.14 18.57
N SER A 73 -2.42 -1.64 19.65
CA SER A 73 -1.83 -2.70 20.46
C SER A 73 -2.33 -4.05 19.96
N PHE A 74 -1.42 -4.92 19.58
CA PHE A 74 -1.72 -6.29 19.15
C PHE A 74 -1.11 -7.31 20.11
N ASP A 75 -1.71 -8.48 20.17
CA ASP A 75 -1.18 -9.62 20.93
C ASP A 75 0.04 -10.19 20.19
N LYS A 76 1.23 -9.84 20.69
CA LYS A 76 2.50 -10.30 20.11
C LYS A 76 2.67 -11.81 20.08
N THR A 77 1.87 -12.57 20.84
CA THR A 77 1.94 -14.03 20.82
C THR A 77 1.30 -14.65 19.57
N GLN A 78 0.48 -13.89 18.84
CA GLN A 78 -0.19 -14.32 17.61
C GLN A 78 0.61 -14.02 16.35
N ILE A 79 1.75 -13.34 16.50
CA ILE A 79 2.54 -12.81 15.41
C ILE A 79 3.62 -13.82 15.05
N LYS A 80 3.65 -14.20 13.78
CA LYS A 80 4.71 -15.06 13.25
C LYS A 80 5.91 -14.22 12.82
N PRO A 81 7.14 -14.77 12.91
CA PRO A 81 8.33 -14.06 12.45
C PRO A 81 8.32 -13.90 10.93
N PHE A 82 8.94 -12.82 10.45
CA PHE A 82 9.21 -12.65 9.03
C PHE A 82 10.10 -13.77 8.49
N LEU A 83 9.66 -14.41 7.40
CA LEU A 83 10.36 -15.54 6.77
C LEU A 83 11.12 -15.13 5.51
N GLY A 84 10.62 -14.13 4.79
CA GLY A 84 11.23 -13.67 3.55
C GLY A 84 10.24 -12.90 2.67
N SER A 85 10.75 -12.41 1.54
CA SER A 85 9.97 -11.70 0.54
C SER A 85 10.22 -12.26 -0.85
N ALA A 86 9.26 -12.04 -1.74
CA ALA A 86 9.41 -12.34 -3.16
C ALA A 86 8.69 -11.31 -4.03
N GLU A 87 9.19 -11.10 -5.24
CA GLU A 87 8.68 -10.12 -6.18
C GLU A 87 8.24 -10.79 -7.47
N TYR A 88 7.01 -10.51 -7.90
CA TYR A 88 6.42 -11.13 -9.07
C TYR A 88 5.75 -10.11 -9.97
N ILE A 89 5.73 -10.42 -11.27
CA ILE A 89 5.04 -9.61 -12.26
C ILE A 89 4.23 -10.50 -13.19
N SER A 90 3.04 -10.02 -13.55
CA SER A 90 2.21 -10.69 -14.56
C SER A 90 2.97 -10.76 -15.89
N SER A 91 2.79 -11.86 -16.61
CA SER A 91 3.35 -12.04 -17.95
C SER A 91 2.63 -11.22 -19.03
N LYS A 92 1.48 -10.62 -18.71
CA LYS A 92 0.69 -9.81 -19.65
C LYS A 92 1.35 -8.46 -19.91
N THR A 93 1.36 -8.06 -21.18
CA THR A 93 1.97 -6.79 -21.62
C THR A 93 0.93 -5.72 -21.95
N ASN A 94 -0.33 -6.09 -22.16
CA ASN A 94 -1.42 -5.15 -22.36
C ASN A 94 -1.94 -4.67 -21.00
N THR A 95 -2.13 -3.36 -20.82
CA THR A 95 -2.61 -2.75 -19.56
C THR A 95 -3.91 -3.37 -19.06
N CYS A 96 -4.92 -3.54 -19.92
CA CYS A 96 -6.21 -4.09 -19.51
C CYS A 96 -6.09 -5.55 -19.08
N GLU A 97 -5.34 -6.36 -19.85
CA GLU A 97 -5.10 -7.76 -19.52
C GLU A 97 -4.28 -7.90 -18.24
N TYR A 98 -3.26 -7.06 -18.05
CA TYR A 98 -2.45 -7.00 -16.84
C TYR A 98 -3.29 -6.68 -15.60
N LEU A 99 -4.12 -5.63 -15.65
CA LEU A 99 -4.97 -5.24 -14.52
C LEU A 99 -6.01 -6.32 -14.19
N TYR A 100 -6.56 -6.97 -15.22
CA TYR A 100 -7.43 -8.12 -15.03
C TYR A 100 -6.67 -9.28 -14.38
N ASP A 101 -5.45 -9.55 -14.82
CA ASP A 101 -4.62 -10.65 -14.31
C ASP A 101 -4.21 -10.43 -12.85
N LEU A 102 -3.95 -9.19 -12.45
CA LEU A 102 -3.74 -8.82 -11.04
C LEU A 102 -4.97 -9.11 -10.18
N ALA A 103 -6.14 -8.61 -10.59
CA ALA A 103 -7.38 -8.86 -9.87
C ALA A 103 -7.70 -10.35 -9.79
N ASN A 104 -7.45 -11.07 -10.90
CA ASN A 104 -7.62 -12.51 -10.98
C ASN A 104 -6.68 -13.25 -10.04
N LEU A 105 -5.40 -12.88 -9.94
CA LEU A 105 -4.46 -13.48 -8.99
C LEU A 105 -4.95 -13.32 -7.55
N LEU A 106 -5.31 -12.10 -7.15
CA LEU A 106 -5.80 -11.82 -5.79
C LEU A 106 -7.08 -12.61 -5.47
N GLU A 107 -7.99 -12.74 -6.44
CA GLU A 107 -9.20 -13.56 -6.31
C GLU A 107 -8.88 -15.07 -6.23
N ASN A 108 -7.87 -15.54 -6.96
CA ASN A 108 -7.44 -16.94 -6.88
C ASN A 108 -6.77 -17.25 -5.54
N ILE A 109 -5.94 -16.36 -5.00
CA ILE A 109 -5.39 -16.50 -3.64
C ILE A 109 -6.56 -16.56 -2.64
N ARG A 110 -7.50 -15.62 -2.73
CA ARG A 110 -8.69 -15.59 -1.86
C ARG A 110 -9.44 -16.93 -1.86
N LYS A 111 -9.75 -17.45 -3.06
CA LYS A 111 -10.47 -18.73 -3.21
C LYS A 111 -9.65 -19.92 -2.73
N HIS A 112 -8.36 -19.96 -3.04
CA HIS A 112 -7.46 -21.07 -2.69
C HIS A 112 -7.42 -21.28 -1.17
N PHE A 113 -7.38 -20.20 -0.40
CA PHE A 113 -7.36 -20.23 1.07
C PHE A 113 -8.75 -20.15 1.72
N ASN A 114 -9.84 -20.16 0.93
CA ASN A 114 -11.22 -19.98 1.41
C ASN A 114 -11.45 -18.69 2.21
N GLU A 115 -10.76 -17.62 1.85
CA GLU A 115 -10.90 -16.32 2.48
C GLU A 115 -12.17 -15.62 2.01
N GLU A 116 -12.88 -14.94 2.92
CA GLU A 116 -14.10 -14.23 2.54
C GLU A 116 -13.78 -12.93 1.79
N TYR A 117 -12.72 -12.23 2.19
CA TYR A 117 -12.37 -10.91 1.69
C TYR A 117 -10.87 -10.77 1.43
N LEU A 118 -10.52 -9.96 0.43
CA LEU A 118 -9.24 -9.26 0.37
C LEU A 118 -9.36 -7.98 1.21
N MET A 119 -8.40 -7.75 2.10
CA MET A 119 -8.26 -6.53 2.88
C MET A 119 -7.30 -5.56 2.19
N ILE A 120 -7.64 -4.28 2.09
CA ILE A 120 -6.77 -3.23 1.54
C ILE A 120 -6.73 -2.06 2.50
N LEU A 121 -5.53 -1.56 2.81
CA LEU A 121 -5.32 -0.41 3.68
C LEU A 121 -4.13 0.45 3.23
N GLY A 122 -4.29 1.78 3.31
CA GLY A 122 -3.18 2.72 3.19
C GLY A 122 -2.30 2.69 4.44
N VAL A 123 -0.98 2.71 4.27
CA VAL A 123 -0.05 2.53 5.38
C VAL A 123 0.01 3.70 6.36
N GLN A 124 -0.58 4.85 6.04
CA GLN A 124 -0.68 6.01 6.93
C GLN A 124 -2.13 6.49 6.99
N ASN A 125 -2.47 7.28 8.01
CA ASN A 125 -3.81 7.85 8.24
C ASN A 125 -4.07 9.05 7.32
N ILE A 126 -3.70 8.91 6.05
CA ILE A 126 -3.89 9.92 5.02
C ILE A 126 -5.19 9.58 4.29
N PRO A 127 -6.13 10.54 4.14
CA PRO A 127 -7.35 10.30 3.39
C PRO A 127 -7.07 9.84 1.97
N TRP A 128 -7.87 8.91 1.46
CA TRP A 128 -7.73 8.37 0.12
C TRP A 128 -7.92 9.43 -0.99
N LEU A 129 -8.60 10.53 -0.68
CA LEU A 129 -8.86 11.66 -1.56
C LEU A 129 -7.97 12.88 -1.26
N TYR A 130 -6.86 12.70 -0.54
CA TYR A 130 -5.98 13.78 -0.08
C TYR A 130 -5.46 14.72 -1.18
N GLN A 131 -5.27 14.21 -2.40
CA GLN A 131 -4.77 15.00 -3.52
C GLN A 131 -5.61 14.80 -4.79
N ASP A 132 -5.93 15.91 -5.45
CA ASP A 132 -6.43 15.95 -6.82
C ASP A 132 -5.33 15.76 -7.86
N ASN A 133 -5.68 15.09 -8.97
CA ASN A 133 -4.76 14.85 -10.07
C ASN A 133 -5.49 14.93 -11.41
N ASP A 134 -4.98 15.79 -12.30
CA ASP A 134 -5.58 16.02 -13.61
C ASP A 134 -5.21 14.97 -14.67
N TYR A 135 -4.30 14.04 -14.38
CA TYR A 135 -4.00 12.94 -15.29
C TYR A 135 -5.21 12.01 -15.38
N GLU A 136 -5.75 11.87 -16.59
CA GLU A 136 -7.05 11.23 -16.86
C GLU A 136 -7.26 9.85 -16.18
N PRO A 137 -6.32 8.91 -16.19
CA PRO A 137 -6.48 7.64 -15.46
C PRO A 137 -6.65 7.81 -13.95
N VAL A 138 -5.89 8.73 -13.34
CA VAL A 138 -5.96 9.02 -11.89
C VAL A 138 -7.26 9.75 -11.57
N LYS A 139 -7.63 10.74 -12.39
CA LYS A 139 -8.89 11.46 -12.26
C LYS A 139 -10.10 10.52 -12.29
N LYS A 140 -10.09 9.51 -13.17
CA LYS A 140 -11.12 8.46 -13.20
C LYS A 140 -11.13 7.62 -11.93
N ALA A 141 -9.96 7.24 -11.40
CA ALA A 141 -9.84 6.51 -10.14
C ALA A 141 -10.32 7.33 -8.93
N LEU A 142 -9.98 8.63 -8.86
CA LEU A 142 -10.46 9.53 -7.81
C LEU A 142 -11.97 9.75 -7.90
N ASN A 143 -12.52 9.94 -9.10
CA ASN A 143 -13.97 10.04 -9.29
C ASN A 143 -14.70 8.75 -8.93
N TYR A 144 -14.10 7.59 -9.21
CA TYR A 144 -14.61 6.31 -8.72
C TYR A 144 -14.67 6.31 -7.19
N LEU A 145 -13.57 6.66 -6.51
CA LEU A 145 -13.54 6.70 -5.04
C LEU A 145 -14.51 7.72 -4.43
N ARG A 146 -14.65 8.93 -5.00
CA ARG A 146 -15.62 9.94 -4.54
C ARG A 146 -17.07 9.46 -4.52
N ASN A 147 -17.42 8.53 -5.39
CA ASN A 147 -18.76 7.93 -5.39
C ASN A 147 -18.94 6.85 -4.30
N HIS A 148 -17.88 6.45 -3.61
CA HIS A 148 -17.86 5.36 -2.66
C HIS A 148 -17.44 5.77 -1.24
N ILE A 149 -16.62 6.80 -1.08
CA ILE A 149 -16.07 7.26 0.20
C ILE A 149 -16.20 8.77 0.36
N GLU A 150 -16.15 9.23 1.62
CA GLU A 150 -16.11 10.64 1.98
C GLU A 150 -14.70 11.22 1.80
N GLU A 151 -14.56 12.55 1.70
CA GLU A 151 -13.29 13.26 1.50
C GLU A 151 -12.26 13.00 2.62
N ASP A 152 -12.71 12.76 3.85
CA ASP A 152 -11.85 12.50 5.01
C ASP A 152 -11.65 11.00 5.31
N PHE A 153 -12.11 10.10 4.44
CA PHE A 153 -11.98 8.66 4.66
C PHE A 153 -10.52 8.21 4.55
N ASP A 154 -9.99 7.67 5.65
CA ASP A 154 -8.64 7.09 5.80
C ASP A 154 -8.67 5.57 6.09
N GLY A 155 -9.86 4.97 6.02
CA GLY A 155 -10.11 3.57 6.37
C GLY A 155 -9.60 2.58 5.32
N GLY A 156 -10.06 1.33 5.43
CA GLY A 156 -9.73 0.29 4.45
C GLY A 156 -10.96 -0.35 3.84
N PHE A 157 -10.70 -1.19 2.83
CA PHE A 157 -11.72 -1.89 2.08
C PHE A 157 -11.62 -3.39 2.30
N LEU A 158 -12.78 -4.04 2.39
CA LEU A 158 -12.93 -5.48 2.26
C LEU A 158 -13.61 -5.76 0.92
N LEU A 159 -12.90 -6.47 0.04
CA LEU A 159 -13.32 -6.73 -1.34
C LEU A 159 -13.52 -8.23 -1.56
N LYS A 160 -14.50 -8.61 -2.37
CA LYS A 160 -14.68 -9.99 -2.84
C LYS A 160 -15.23 -10.07 -4.25
N GLU A 161 -14.91 -11.17 -4.94
CA GLU A 161 -15.50 -11.51 -6.25
C GLU A 161 -15.33 -10.36 -7.26
N ASN A 162 -16.43 -9.95 -7.92
CA ASN A 162 -16.43 -8.90 -8.95
C ASN A 162 -15.91 -7.55 -8.46
N GLU A 163 -15.95 -7.30 -7.14
CA GLU A 163 -15.44 -6.05 -6.54
C GLU A 163 -13.93 -5.92 -6.73
N LEU A 164 -13.17 -7.03 -6.75
CA LEU A 164 -11.73 -6.98 -7.02
C LEU A 164 -11.45 -6.52 -8.45
N TYR A 165 -12.17 -7.10 -9.41
CA TYR A 165 -12.01 -6.77 -10.84
C TYR A 165 -12.39 -5.32 -11.16
N GLU A 166 -13.31 -4.75 -10.39
CA GLU A 166 -13.70 -3.34 -10.50
C GLU A 166 -12.68 -2.41 -9.80
N PHE A 167 -12.25 -2.75 -8.58
CA PHE A 167 -11.46 -1.85 -7.74
C PHE A 167 -9.97 -1.80 -8.10
N ILE A 168 -9.35 -2.95 -8.38
CA ILE A 168 -7.90 -3.06 -8.62
C ILE A 168 -7.39 -2.15 -9.76
N PRO A 169 -8.10 -2.02 -10.90
CA PRO A 169 -7.72 -1.04 -11.93
C PRO A 169 -7.60 0.39 -11.41
N HIS A 170 -8.54 0.83 -10.56
CA HIS A 170 -8.52 2.18 -9.99
C HIS A 170 -7.37 2.34 -9.00
N LEU A 171 -7.19 1.37 -8.11
CA LEU A 171 -6.11 1.36 -7.13
C LEU A 171 -4.73 1.40 -7.79
N PHE A 172 -4.53 0.63 -8.86
CA PHE A 172 -3.27 0.63 -9.60
C PHE A 172 -2.90 2.02 -10.14
N TRP A 173 -3.85 2.75 -10.73
CA TRP A 173 -3.58 4.09 -11.24
C TRP A 173 -3.27 5.09 -10.14
N LEU A 174 -3.90 4.95 -8.97
CA LEU A 174 -3.57 5.75 -7.78
C LEU A 174 -2.12 5.47 -7.35
N ILE A 175 -1.74 4.21 -7.17
CA ILE A 175 -0.37 3.80 -6.79
C ILE A 175 0.67 4.28 -7.81
N ARG A 176 0.39 4.13 -9.10
CA ARG A 176 1.35 4.42 -10.17
C ARG A 176 1.61 5.91 -10.35
N CYS A 177 0.58 6.74 -10.22
CA CYS A 177 0.60 8.12 -10.70
C CYS A 177 0.26 9.18 -9.64
N ASN A 178 0.00 8.80 -8.39
CA ASN A 178 -0.26 9.74 -7.30
C ASN A 178 0.80 9.61 -6.20
N ALA A 179 1.88 10.38 -6.34
CA ALA A 179 3.04 10.31 -5.45
C ALA A 179 2.77 10.74 -3.99
N SER A 180 1.66 11.43 -3.74
CA SER A 180 1.32 11.90 -2.39
C SER A 180 0.38 10.96 -1.63
N LEU A 181 -0.12 9.90 -2.28
CA LEU A 181 -0.88 8.87 -1.57
C LEU A 181 0.06 7.93 -0.81
N PRO A 182 -0.39 7.41 0.35
CA PRO A 182 0.38 6.41 1.07
C PRO A 182 0.54 5.15 0.22
N TYR A 183 1.57 4.35 0.53
CA TYR A 183 1.63 2.99 0.02
C TYR A 183 0.42 2.20 0.49
N PHE A 184 -0.15 1.40 -0.40
CA PHE A 184 -1.26 0.52 -0.08
C PHE A 184 -0.76 -0.90 0.05
N TYR A 185 -1.21 -1.56 1.12
CA TYR A 185 -0.92 -2.95 1.39
C TYR A 185 -2.20 -3.76 1.46
N PHE A 186 -2.06 -5.03 1.13
CA PHE A 186 -3.14 -6.00 1.05
C PHE A 186 -2.82 -7.21 1.91
N THR A 187 -3.87 -7.84 2.41
CA THR A 187 -3.79 -9.15 3.07
C THR A 187 -5.15 -9.82 3.02
N PHE A 188 -5.30 -10.94 3.72
CA PHE A 188 -6.57 -11.62 3.92
C PHE A 188 -6.79 -11.87 5.42
N PRO A 189 -8.03 -12.05 5.89
CA PRO A 189 -8.31 -12.20 7.31
C PRO A 189 -7.47 -13.25 8.05
N ASN A 190 -7.23 -14.43 7.46
CA ASN A 190 -6.49 -15.52 8.12
C ASN A 190 -5.18 -15.92 7.42
N ILE A 191 -4.64 -15.04 6.55
CA ILE A 191 -3.36 -15.27 5.87
C ILE A 191 -2.30 -14.32 6.43
N ASP A 192 -1.19 -14.88 6.89
CA ASP A 192 0.01 -14.18 7.37
C ASP A 192 0.95 -13.84 6.20
N THR A 193 0.38 -13.20 5.18
CA THR A 193 1.11 -12.67 4.02
C THR A 193 0.65 -11.25 3.75
N VAL A 194 1.61 -10.37 3.58
CA VAL A 194 1.38 -8.98 3.19
C VAL A 194 1.75 -8.84 1.72
N ILE A 195 0.88 -8.17 0.96
CA ILE A 195 1.06 -7.96 -0.47
C ILE A 195 1.06 -6.45 -0.73
N SER A 196 1.87 -5.97 -1.65
CA SER A 196 1.73 -4.61 -2.21
C SER A 196 2.00 -4.61 -3.71
N ILE A 197 1.60 -3.52 -4.37
CA ILE A 197 1.97 -3.26 -5.78
C ILE A 197 2.78 -1.97 -5.77
N CYS A 198 3.96 -1.96 -6.41
CA CYS A 198 4.73 -0.73 -6.56
C CYS A 198 4.30 0.06 -7.80
N LYS A 199 4.80 1.29 -7.94
CA LYS A 199 4.50 2.15 -9.11
C LYS A 199 4.87 1.54 -10.47
N PHE A 200 5.76 0.55 -10.48
CA PHE A 200 6.19 -0.16 -11.69
C PHE A 200 5.30 -1.36 -12.05
N GLY A 201 4.34 -1.72 -11.18
CA GLY A 201 3.47 -2.88 -11.37
C GLY A 201 4.08 -4.21 -10.92
N VAL A 202 5.15 -4.17 -10.11
CA VAL A 202 5.66 -5.38 -9.45
C VAL A 202 4.83 -5.64 -8.19
N LEU A 203 4.38 -6.87 -8.02
CA LEU A 203 3.79 -7.36 -6.79
C LEU A 203 4.90 -7.75 -5.82
N HIS A 204 4.82 -7.22 -4.60
CA HIS A 204 5.70 -7.59 -3.51
C HIS A 204 4.93 -8.45 -2.53
N PHE A 205 5.50 -9.59 -2.16
CA PHE A 205 4.98 -10.48 -1.13
C PHE A 205 5.95 -10.52 0.04
N GLU A 206 5.42 -10.37 1.25
CA GLU A 206 6.14 -10.60 2.50
C GLU A 206 5.47 -11.73 3.26
N PHE A 207 6.23 -12.79 3.53
CA PHE A 207 5.72 -14.03 4.10
C PHE A 207 6.08 -14.16 5.57
N TYR A 208 5.10 -14.61 6.35
CA TYR A 208 5.23 -14.88 7.78
C TYR A 208 4.78 -16.31 8.13
N ASP A 209 4.28 -17.08 7.16
CA ASP A 209 3.98 -18.51 7.28
C ASP A 209 4.52 -19.30 6.08
N GLU A 210 5.29 -20.35 6.36
CA GLU A 210 6.00 -21.14 5.33
C GLU A 210 5.03 -21.92 4.43
N SER A 211 3.96 -22.48 5.01
CA SER A 211 2.97 -23.25 4.24
C SER A 211 2.13 -22.35 3.34
N GLN A 212 1.79 -21.15 3.81
CA GLN A 212 1.10 -20.16 2.99
C GLN A 212 2.01 -19.63 1.88
N ALA A 213 3.28 -19.37 2.17
CA ALA A 213 4.27 -18.95 1.18
C ALA A 213 4.38 -19.98 0.05
N GLU A 214 4.60 -21.26 0.36
CA GLU A 214 4.71 -22.32 -0.63
C GLU A 214 3.46 -22.39 -1.54
N GLN A 215 2.27 -22.29 -0.95
CA GLN A 215 1.01 -22.33 -1.69
C GLN A 215 0.83 -21.11 -2.61
N ILE A 216 1.16 -19.91 -2.14
CA ILE A 216 1.10 -18.68 -2.96
C ILE A 216 2.10 -18.75 -4.11
N LEU A 217 3.34 -19.18 -3.85
CA LEU A 217 4.37 -19.31 -4.89
C LEU A 217 4.00 -20.36 -5.95
N ASN A 218 3.41 -21.48 -5.53
CA ASN A 218 2.89 -22.50 -6.44
C ASN A 218 1.74 -21.94 -7.32
N LEU A 219 0.84 -21.14 -6.74
CA LEU A 219 -0.23 -20.50 -7.48
C LEU A 219 0.33 -19.49 -8.51
N LEU A 220 1.26 -18.63 -8.10
CA LEU A 220 1.95 -17.68 -8.99
C LEU A 220 2.60 -18.39 -10.18
N SER A 221 3.31 -19.49 -9.90
CA SER A 221 3.93 -20.32 -10.95
C SER A 221 2.88 -20.89 -11.92
N SER A 222 1.77 -21.42 -11.39
CA SER A 222 0.68 -21.97 -12.23
C SER A 222 -0.03 -20.92 -13.09
N MET A 223 -0.02 -19.66 -12.64
CA MET A 223 -0.59 -18.52 -13.34
C MET A 223 0.43 -17.81 -14.25
N GLU A 224 1.62 -18.40 -14.45
CA GLU A 224 2.68 -17.87 -15.30
C GLU A 224 3.19 -16.47 -14.88
N TYR A 225 3.08 -16.14 -13.59
CA TYR A 225 3.75 -14.96 -13.04
C TYR A 225 5.26 -15.17 -13.03
N LYS A 226 6.01 -14.12 -13.35
CA LYS A 226 7.46 -14.16 -13.44
C LYS A 226 8.05 -13.55 -12.18
N GLU A 227 8.94 -14.29 -11.53
CA GLU A 227 9.77 -13.75 -10.47
C GLU A 227 10.73 -12.70 -11.04
N VAL A 228 10.89 -11.60 -10.33
CA VAL A 228 11.84 -10.54 -10.66
C VAL A 228 12.70 -10.23 -9.44
N TYR A 229 13.88 -9.65 -9.66
CA TYR A 229 14.84 -9.32 -8.59
C TYR A 229 15.04 -7.80 -8.43
N ASP A 230 14.35 -7.01 -9.25
CA ASP A 230 14.44 -5.57 -9.27
C ASP A 230 13.16 -4.96 -9.85
N CYS A 231 12.74 -3.84 -9.28
CA CYS A 231 11.61 -3.04 -9.73
C CYS A 231 11.98 -2.05 -10.86
N ASN A 232 13.23 -2.05 -11.32
CA ASN A 232 13.71 -1.08 -12.31
C ASN A 232 13.29 -1.35 -13.77
N TYR A 233 12.57 -2.45 -14.03
CA TYR A 233 12.07 -2.78 -15.37
C TYR A 233 10.54 -2.59 -15.44
N PRO A 234 10.06 -1.38 -15.77
CA PRO A 234 8.63 -1.14 -15.86
C PRO A 234 7.98 -2.01 -16.93
N ILE A 235 6.72 -2.37 -16.72
CA ILE A 235 5.84 -2.71 -17.84
C ILE A 235 5.70 -1.46 -18.70
N ASN A 236 6.02 -1.59 -19.98
CA ASN A 236 5.71 -0.58 -20.98
C ASN A 236 4.19 -0.56 -21.17
N PHE A 237 3.52 0.35 -20.47
CA PHE A 237 2.11 0.66 -20.67
C PHE A 237 1.95 1.75 -21.74
#